data_AF-A0A6I1MW14-F1
#
_entry.id   AF-A0A6I1MW14-F1
#
_cell.length_a   1.000
_cell.length_b   1.000
_cell.length_c   1.000
_cell.angle_alpha   90.00
_cell.angle_beta   90.00
_cell.angle_gamma   90.00
#
_symmetry.space_group_name_H-M   'P 1'
#
loop_
_entity.id
_entity.type
_entity.pdbx_description
1 polymer ?
#
loop_
_entity_poly.entity_id
_entity_poly.type
_entity_poly.pdbx_seq_one_letter_code
_entity_poly.pdbx_strand_id
1 'polypeptide(L)'
;MGWFSLRGKLSANTAAIANLGAGLVALRLDVGDVAPPGTVLVVFSSSGQARRLAPGKVASSPGDTVFCFHPGPYTVDLAPFAAAPEWGLRVRLLVDAPNPHAEQQRFDLFLYAEHHEQGGQLSLVDLGAALQSALQSELAQGALDLPPCTTLEEWHAFRSGFNQLLYTRYGLTVDDCVPVDLGGQVDFADVLRARALAASVAADDAMQAALALHTMSALPQAEAPDAQPTEPTLQPLTPAVSQSDSRATSQSGSQPLSKSATQPTAQSTTPAALSATAGAASQTATQPALHSMPPPPQQPTQIPSQLEPQPQTQQLTPPTRPETHALQDNAGLRRLFVELPVLSRHLRLLVLPQGAAIFQAHQSLLLRLDMATLNVDTMPSLAWAAPDQPLGAADQARRTAATTIAVAALDEAWSLLARLHLAGSEEWTALLDDADRICANLETGLALRRAPYVPRQEPAL
;
A
#
# COMPACT_ATOMS: atom_id res chain seq x y z
N MET A 1 63.79 -26.09 3.53
CA MET A 1 62.56 -25.64 4.21
C MET A 1 62.18 -24.27 3.65
N GLY A 2 61.26 -24.23 2.68
CA GLY A 2 60.83 -23.00 2.04
C GLY A 2 59.61 -22.42 2.75
N TRP A 3 59.81 -21.35 3.50
CA TRP A 3 58.72 -20.49 3.97
C TRP A 3 58.28 -19.59 2.83
N PHE A 4 57.34 -20.06 1.99
CA PHE A 4 56.63 -19.18 1.07
C PHE A 4 55.59 -18.39 1.86
N SER A 5 55.93 -17.14 2.11
CA SER A 5 55.02 -16.13 2.63
C SER A 5 53.90 -15.90 1.62
N LEU A 6 52.74 -16.52 1.86
CA LEU A 6 51.46 -16.20 1.22
C LEU A 6 51.02 -14.81 1.69
N ARG A 7 51.67 -13.75 1.18
CA ARG A 7 51.03 -12.42 1.12
C ARG A 7 49.94 -12.52 0.05
N GLY A 8 48.76 -12.97 0.47
CA GLY A 8 47.55 -12.75 -0.31
C GLY A 8 47.46 -11.25 -0.61
N LYS A 9 47.27 -10.88 -1.87
CA LYS A 9 46.86 -9.52 -2.24
C LYS A 9 45.67 -9.18 -1.37
N LEU A 10 45.74 -8.07 -0.61
CA LEU A 10 44.52 -7.49 -0.04
C LEU A 10 43.63 -7.15 -1.23
N SER A 11 42.56 -7.91 -1.40
CA SER A 11 41.52 -7.60 -2.38
C SER A 11 40.95 -6.23 -2.03
N ALA A 12 40.67 -5.40 -3.04
CA ALA A 12 40.01 -4.11 -2.86
C ALA A 12 38.67 -4.25 -2.10
N ASN A 13 38.10 -5.46 -2.11
CA ASN A 13 36.85 -5.82 -1.47
C ASN A 13 36.98 -6.19 0.02
N THR A 14 38.17 -6.18 0.63
CA THR A 14 38.36 -6.68 2.02
C THR A 14 37.45 -5.99 3.04
N ALA A 15 37.27 -4.66 2.95
CA ALA A 15 36.39 -3.92 3.83
C ALA A 15 34.90 -4.16 3.53
N ALA A 16 34.53 -4.30 2.25
CA ALA A 16 33.15 -4.60 1.83
C ALA A 16 32.72 -6.02 2.24
N ILE A 17 33.64 -6.99 2.11
CA ILE A 17 33.47 -8.38 2.57
C ILE A 17 33.20 -8.42 4.07
N ALA A 18 33.89 -7.60 4.87
CA ALA A 18 33.67 -7.52 6.31
C ALA A 18 32.31 -6.89 6.70
N ASN A 19 31.72 -6.08 5.81
CA ASN A 19 30.43 -5.43 6.03
C ASN A 19 29.24 -6.25 5.48
N LEU A 20 29.51 -7.36 4.79
CA LEU A 20 28.50 -8.23 4.23
C LEU A 20 27.71 -8.94 5.35
N GLY A 21 26.38 -8.86 5.29
CA GLY A 21 25.48 -9.32 6.35
C GLY A 21 25.20 -8.29 7.45
N ALA A 22 25.85 -7.11 7.40
CA ALA A 22 25.57 -5.98 8.29
C ALA A 22 25.02 -4.79 7.48
N GLY A 23 25.90 -3.92 6.97
CA GLY A 23 25.51 -2.78 6.13
C GLY A 23 25.42 -3.10 4.64
N LEU A 24 25.93 -4.26 4.22
CA LEU A 24 25.96 -4.70 2.82
C LEU A 24 25.21 -6.03 2.67
N VAL A 25 24.34 -6.14 1.67
CA VAL A 25 23.55 -7.35 1.41
C VAL A 25 24.23 -8.23 0.37
N ALA A 26 24.72 -7.63 -0.71
CA ALA A 26 25.41 -8.32 -1.79
C ALA A 26 26.61 -7.52 -2.33
N LEU A 27 27.59 -8.26 -2.85
CA LEU A 27 28.87 -7.75 -3.34
C LEU A 27 29.33 -8.58 -4.54
N ARG A 28 29.78 -7.91 -5.60
CA ARG A 28 30.46 -8.53 -6.72
C ARG A 28 31.86 -8.95 -6.30
N LEU A 29 32.23 -10.18 -6.64
CA LEU A 29 33.55 -10.73 -6.38
C LEU A 29 34.31 -10.94 -7.68
N ASP A 30 35.62 -10.72 -7.64
CA ASP A 30 36.51 -10.97 -8.77
C ASP A 30 37.14 -12.36 -8.70
N VAL A 31 37.71 -12.81 -9.82
CA VAL A 31 38.38 -14.10 -9.91
C VAL A 31 39.50 -14.19 -8.87
N GLY A 32 39.44 -15.24 -8.04
CA GLY A 32 40.42 -15.47 -6.98
C GLY A 32 40.07 -14.86 -5.63
N ASP A 33 39.03 -14.04 -5.54
CA ASP A 33 38.44 -13.65 -4.25
C ASP A 33 37.86 -14.90 -3.54
N VAL A 34 37.72 -14.81 -2.23
CA VAL A 34 37.15 -15.88 -1.39
C VAL A 34 35.87 -15.35 -0.75
N ALA A 35 34.75 -16.03 -1.02
CA ALA A 35 33.49 -15.70 -0.39
C ALA A 35 33.54 -16.03 1.12
N PRO A 36 33.11 -15.13 2.00
CA PRO A 36 33.08 -15.41 3.42
C PRO A 36 32.10 -16.55 3.76
N PRO A 37 32.33 -17.28 4.87
CA PRO A 37 31.40 -18.31 5.33
C PRO A 37 30.02 -17.70 5.64
N GLY A 38 28.96 -18.48 5.47
CA GLY A 38 27.57 -18.01 5.69
C GLY A 38 26.99 -17.20 4.53
N THR A 39 27.73 -17.03 3.43
CA THR A 39 27.25 -16.38 2.21
C THR A 39 26.85 -17.38 1.14
N VAL A 40 26.10 -16.91 0.16
CA VAL A 40 25.74 -17.65 -1.06
C VAL A 40 26.42 -16.98 -2.24
N LEU A 41 27.08 -17.79 -3.08
CA LEU A 41 27.63 -17.33 -4.34
C LEU A 41 26.58 -17.44 -5.44
N VAL A 42 26.48 -16.43 -6.29
CA VAL A 42 25.65 -16.43 -7.50
C VAL A 42 26.56 -16.15 -8.69
N VAL A 43 26.55 -17.06 -9.66
CA VAL A 43 27.26 -16.87 -10.92
C VAL A 43 26.25 -16.62 -12.02
N PHE A 44 26.40 -15.48 -12.68
CA PHE A 44 25.66 -15.14 -13.89
C PHE A 44 26.54 -15.50 -15.09
N SER A 45 26.04 -16.41 -15.92
CA SER A 45 26.70 -16.73 -17.18
C SER A 45 26.63 -15.54 -18.16
N SER A 46 27.44 -15.58 -19.21
CA SER A 46 27.33 -14.64 -20.34
C SER A 46 25.96 -14.69 -21.05
N SER A 47 25.17 -15.74 -20.83
CA SER A 47 23.79 -15.87 -21.33
C SER A 47 22.74 -15.33 -20.34
N GLY A 48 23.14 -14.75 -19.21
CA GLY A 48 22.26 -14.21 -18.18
C GLY A 48 21.63 -15.26 -17.27
N GLN A 49 22.06 -16.53 -17.34
CA GLN A 49 21.56 -17.56 -16.43
C GLN A 49 22.27 -17.49 -15.09
N ALA A 50 21.49 -17.44 -14.01
CA ALA A 50 21.97 -17.43 -12.64
C ALA A 50 22.09 -18.87 -12.08
N ARG A 51 23.20 -19.17 -11.41
CA ARG A 51 23.36 -20.39 -10.61
C ARG A 51 23.90 -20.06 -9.22
N ARG A 52 23.26 -20.60 -8.18
CA ARG A 52 23.73 -20.49 -6.79
C ARG A 52 24.76 -21.58 -6.47
N LEU A 53 25.83 -21.22 -5.77
CA LEU A 53 26.91 -22.10 -5.35
C LEU A 53 27.21 -21.91 -3.85
N ALA A 54 27.77 -22.94 -3.24
CA ALA A 54 28.30 -22.87 -1.88
C ALA A 54 29.46 -21.87 -1.80
N PRO A 55 29.68 -21.20 -0.65
CA PRO A 55 30.76 -20.22 -0.50
C PRO A 55 32.12 -20.90 -0.67
N GLY A 56 33.05 -20.20 -1.31
CA GLY A 56 34.38 -20.71 -1.61
C GLY A 56 35.19 -19.73 -2.45
N LYS A 57 36.29 -20.25 -3.01
CA LYS A 57 37.12 -19.46 -3.93
C LYS A 57 36.38 -19.25 -5.24
N VAL A 58 36.30 -18.00 -5.68
CA VAL A 58 35.62 -17.62 -6.91
C VAL A 58 36.40 -18.13 -8.12
N ALA A 59 35.75 -19.01 -8.88
CA ALA A 59 36.17 -19.45 -10.21
C ALA A 59 35.08 -19.02 -11.20
N SER A 60 35.43 -18.16 -12.16
CA SER A 60 34.50 -17.68 -13.18
C SER A 60 35.06 -17.98 -14.58
N SER A 61 34.17 -18.22 -15.53
CA SER A 61 34.52 -18.33 -16.94
C SER A 61 34.65 -16.93 -17.56
N PRO A 62 35.32 -16.77 -18.72
CA PRO A 62 35.34 -15.49 -19.41
C PRO A 62 33.92 -14.98 -19.70
N GLY A 63 33.58 -13.79 -19.20
CA GLY A 63 32.24 -13.19 -19.35
C GLY A 63 31.25 -13.51 -18.23
N ASP A 64 31.58 -14.42 -17.31
CA ASP A 64 30.76 -14.68 -16.13
C ASP A 64 30.91 -13.54 -15.11
N THR A 65 29.80 -13.13 -14.50
CA THR A 65 29.81 -12.19 -13.36
C THR A 65 29.46 -12.95 -12.08
N VAL A 66 30.22 -12.73 -11.01
CA VAL A 66 30.03 -13.44 -9.75
C VAL A 66 29.67 -12.46 -8.64
N PHE A 67 28.59 -12.76 -7.93
CA PHE A 67 28.19 -12.06 -6.72
C PHE A 67 28.25 -12.99 -5.52
N CYS A 68 28.50 -12.45 -4.34
CA CYS A 68 28.17 -13.07 -3.08
C CYS A 68 27.10 -12.25 -2.37
N PHE A 69 26.19 -12.91 -1.66
CA PHE A 69 25.24 -12.23 -0.79
C PHE A 69 25.11 -12.99 0.53
N HIS A 70 24.74 -12.27 1.58
CA HIS A 70 24.38 -12.88 2.86
C HIS A 70 22.85 -12.98 2.95
N PRO A 71 22.27 -14.13 3.36
CA PRO A 71 20.82 -14.33 3.28
C PRO A 71 20.02 -13.57 4.36
N GLY A 72 20.69 -13.03 5.39
CA GLY A 72 20.04 -12.30 6.49
C GLY A 72 20.11 -13.06 7.81
N PRO A 73 19.31 -12.67 8.83
CA PRO A 73 18.23 -11.69 8.77
C PRO A 73 18.72 -10.23 8.68
N TYR A 74 17.94 -9.39 8.00
CA TYR A 74 18.12 -7.94 7.93
C TYR A 74 16.96 -7.21 8.58
N THR A 75 17.23 -6.08 9.24
CA THR A 75 16.19 -5.19 9.76
C THR A 75 16.27 -3.86 9.05
N VAL A 76 15.15 -3.42 8.50
CA VAL A 76 15.01 -2.11 7.86
C VAL A 76 13.82 -1.37 8.46
N ASP A 77 13.99 -0.07 8.63
CA ASP A 77 12.93 0.84 9.04
C ASP A 77 12.44 1.57 7.78
N LEU A 78 11.15 1.42 7.44
CA LEU A 78 10.53 1.99 6.25
C LEU A 78 9.52 3.06 6.66
N ALA A 79 9.41 4.15 5.91
CA ALA A 79 8.35 5.14 6.04
C ALA A 79 7.26 4.91 4.96
N PRO A 80 6.24 4.08 5.21
CA PRO A 80 5.23 3.72 4.20
C PRO A 80 4.38 4.91 3.75
N PHE A 81 4.25 5.94 4.58
CA PHE A 81 3.43 7.12 4.29
C PHE A 81 4.31 8.34 4.04
N ALA A 82 4.33 8.82 2.79
CA ALA A 82 4.92 10.13 2.51
C ALA A 82 4.23 11.26 3.30
N ALA A 83 2.93 11.10 3.58
CA ALA A 83 2.12 12.05 4.34
C ALA A 83 2.24 11.91 5.88
N ALA A 84 2.87 10.84 6.39
CA ALA A 84 3.02 10.56 7.83
C ALA A 84 4.33 9.76 8.08
N PRO A 85 5.52 10.35 7.84
CA PRO A 85 6.80 9.66 7.95
C PRO A 85 7.21 9.36 9.41
N GLU A 86 6.48 9.86 10.40
CA GLU A 86 6.67 9.53 11.81
C GLU A 86 6.26 8.10 12.16
N TRP A 87 5.33 7.51 11.39
CA TRP A 87 4.98 6.10 11.51
C TRP A 87 5.73 5.28 10.48
N GLY A 88 6.68 4.52 10.98
CA GLY A 88 7.43 3.56 10.21
C GLY A 88 6.94 2.15 10.36
N LEU A 89 7.44 1.30 9.48
CA LEU A 89 7.39 -0.14 9.61
C LEU A 89 8.81 -0.61 9.86
N ARG A 90 9.04 -1.26 11.01
CA ARG A 90 10.25 -2.05 11.20
C ARG A 90 9.99 -3.43 10.63
N VAL A 91 10.77 -3.77 9.62
CA VAL A 91 10.62 -5.00 8.86
C VAL A 91 11.88 -5.83 9.01
N ARG A 92 11.69 -7.09 9.39
CA ARG A 92 12.75 -8.10 9.42
C ARG A 92 12.60 -9.02 8.22
N LEU A 93 13.65 -9.11 7.42
CA LEU A 93 13.66 -9.68 6.09
C LEU A 93 14.73 -10.76 5.96
N LEU A 94 14.46 -11.75 5.12
CA LEU A 94 15.43 -12.75 4.69
C LEU A 94 15.37 -12.90 3.17
N VAL A 95 16.53 -13.18 2.57
CA VAL A 95 16.58 -13.63 1.18
C VAL A 95 16.09 -15.07 1.12
N ASP A 96 15.18 -15.35 0.19
CA ASP A 96 14.56 -16.67 0.11
C ASP A 96 15.58 -17.77 -0.21
N ALA A 97 15.34 -18.95 0.37
CA ALA A 97 16.15 -20.13 0.11
C ALA A 97 16.02 -20.55 -1.36
N PRO A 98 17.00 -21.28 -1.93
CA PRO A 98 16.91 -21.74 -3.31
C PRO A 98 15.67 -22.63 -3.51
N ASN A 99 14.74 -22.20 -4.35
CA ASN A 99 13.59 -23.01 -4.73
C ASN A 99 13.98 -23.98 -5.85
N PRO A 100 13.94 -25.32 -5.64
CA PRO A 100 14.36 -26.30 -6.64
C PRO A 100 13.44 -26.37 -7.87
N HIS A 101 12.24 -25.80 -7.79
CA HIS A 101 11.27 -25.77 -8.88
C HIS A 101 11.35 -24.49 -9.73
N ALA A 102 12.10 -23.48 -9.28
CA ALA A 102 12.27 -22.24 -10.00
C ALA A 102 13.52 -22.31 -10.88
N GLU A 103 13.37 -22.08 -12.19
CA GLU A 103 14.48 -22.02 -13.14
C GLU A 103 15.46 -20.88 -12.80
N GLN A 104 14.93 -19.77 -12.29
CA GLN A 104 15.69 -18.61 -11.83
C GLN A 104 15.11 -18.10 -10.51
N GLN A 105 15.98 -17.79 -9.55
CA GLN A 105 15.55 -17.23 -8.27
C GLN A 105 15.33 -15.72 -8.41
N ARG A 106 14.24 -15.22 -7.84
CA ARG A 106 13.83 -13.81 -8.00
C ARG A 106 14.86 -12.81 -7.47
N PHE A 107 15.48 -13.12 -6.34
CA PHE A 107 16.55 -12.27 -5.79
C PHE A 107 17.76 -12.19 -6.72
N ASP A 108 18.08 -13.29 -7.42
CA ASP A 108 19.20 -13.31 -8.37
C ASP A 108 18.90 -12.42 -9.57
N LEU A 109 17.65 -12.41 -10.05
CA LEU A 109 17.20 -11.53 -11.13
C LEU A 109 17.22 -10.06 -10.73
N PHE A 110 16.74 -9.74 -9.53
CA PHE A 110 16.80 -8.40 -8.97
C PHE A 110 18.25 -7.90 -8.87
N LEU A 111 19.15 -8.73 -8.32
CA LEU A 111 20.56 -8.39 -8.18
C LEU A 111 21.23 -8.12 -9.53
N TYR A 112 20.91 -8.93 -10.55
CA TYR A 112 21.43 -8.75 -11.89
C TYR A 112 20.89 -7.48 -12.56
N ALA A 113 19.59 -7.23 -12.46
CA ALA A 113 18.96 -6.10 -13.14
C ALA A 113 19.42 -4.73 -12.59
N GLU A 114 19.52 -4.60 -11.26
CA GLU A 114 19.74 -3.29 -10.64
C GLU A 114 21.21 -3.01 -10.31
N HIS A 115 21.98 -4.05 -9.95
CA HIS A 115 23.33 -3.86 -9.38
C HIS A 115 24.48 -4.38 -10.25
N HIS A 116 24.20 -5.00 -11.40
CA HIS A 116 25.24 -5.43 -12.33
C HIS A 116 26.07 -4.26 -12.89
N GLU A 117 25.39 -3.17 -13.25
CA GLU A 117 26.00 -1.98 -13.86
C GLU A 117 26.42 -0.92 -12.83
N GLN A 118 25.78 -0.88 -11.66
CA GLN A 118 25.98 0.16 -10.62
C GLN A 118 27.10 -0.18 -9.62
N GLY A 119 28.23 -0.69 -10.11
CA GLY A 119 29.40 -0.97 -9.26
C GLY A 119 29.36 -2.29 -8.47
N GLY A 120 28.33 -3.12 -8.68
CA GLY A 120 28.31 -4.50 -8.17
C GLY A 120 28.04 -4.62 -6.67
N GLN A 121 27.49 -3.60 -6.01
CA GLN A 121 27.22 -3.62 -4.57
C GLN A 121 25.75 -3.30 -4.32
N LEU A 122 25.14 -4.02 -3.37
CA LEU A 122 23.82 -3.73 -2.84
C LEU A 122 23.97 -3.45 -1.34
N SER A 123 23.85 -2.19 -0.95
CA SER A 123 23.81 -1.81 0.46
C SER A 123 22.44 -2.07 1.08
N LEU A 124 22.39 -2.21 2.40
CA LEU A 124 21.12 -2.35 3.12
C LEU A 124 20.26 -1.08 3.01
N VAL A 125 20.90 0.09 2.89
CA VAL A 125 20.22 1.37 2.70
C VAL A 125 19.55 1.44 1.33
N ASP A 126 20.26 1.05 0.27
CA ASP A 126 19.71 1.03 -1.09
C ASP A 126 18.57 0.01 -1.21
N LEU A 127 18.73 -1.17 -0.57
CA LEU A 127 17.65 -2.13 -0.47
C LEU A 127 16.44 -1.50 0.23
N GLY A 128 16.63 -0.91 1.42
CA GLY A 128 15.57 -0.25 2.17
C GLY A 128 14.84 0.81 1.36
N ALA A 129 15.57 1.64 0.60
CA ALA A 129 15.00 2.65 -0.28
C ALA A 129 14.15 2.04 -1.41
N ALA A 130 14.64 0.97 -2.06
CA ALA A 130 13.90 0.25 -3.09
C ALA A 130 12.61 -0.38 -2.53
N LEU A 131 12.68 -1.00 -1.35
CA LEU A 131 11.53 -1.60 -0.68
C LEU A 131 10.49 -0.54 -0.27
N GLN A 132 10.95 0.58 0.28
CA GLN A 132 10.08 1.70 0.65
C GLN A 132 9.36 2.27 -0.58
N SER A 133 10.09 2.49 -1.68
CA SER A 133 9.51 3.01 -2.91
C SER A 133 8.43 2.06 -3.49
N ALA A 134 8.70 0.75 -3.50
CA ALA A 134 7.71 -0.23 -3.93
C ALA A 134 6.48 -0.25 -3.03
N LEU A 135 6.67 -0.23 -1.70
CA LEU A 135 5.56 -0.20 -0.74
C LEU A 135 4.70 1.05 -0.92
N GLN A 136 5.33 2.23 -0.99
CA GLN A 136 4.64 3.50 -1.21
C GLN A 136 3.84 3.49 -2.52
N SER A 137 4.40 2.92 -3.60
CA SER A 137 3.71 2.79 -4.88
C SER A 137 2.46 1.92 -4.79
N GLU A 138 2.54 0.74 -4.17
CA GLU A 138 1.40 -0.17 -4.02
C GLU A 138 0.31 0.42 -3.10
N LEU A 139 0.72 1.13 -2.05
CA LEU A 139 -0.21 1.86 -1.18
C LEU A 139 -0.90 3.00 -1.94
N ALA A 140 -0.17 3.76 -2.76
CA ALA A 140 -0.74 4.84 -3.57
C ALA A 140 -1.71 4.31 -4.65
N GLN A 141 -1.47 3.12 -5.17
CA GLN A 141 -2.35 2.45 -6.14
C GLN A 141 -3.53 1.71 -5.48
N GLY A 142 -3.53 1.57 -4.15
CA GLY A 142 -4.55 0.82 -3.40
C GLY A 142 -4.46 -0.69 -3.55
N ALA A 143 -3.35 -1.21 -4.11
CA ALA A 143 -3.10 -2.65 -4.25
C ALA A 143 -2.67 -3.28 -2.93
N LEU A 144 -1.99 -2.51 -2.09
CA LEU A 144 -1.86 -2.77 -0.66
C LEU A 144 -2.70 -1.76 0.10
N ASP A 145 -3.37 -2.23 1.14
CA ASP A 145 -4.07 -1.35 2.04
C ASP A 145 -3.45 -1.45 3.43
N LEU A 146 -2.88 -0.35 3.91
CA LEU A 146 -2.40 -0.29 5.29
C LEU A 146 -3.61 0.04 6.16
N PRO A 147 -4.16 -0.92 6.91
CA PRO A 147 -5.40 -0.69 7.61
C PRO A 147 -5.24 0.44 8.61
N PRO A 148 -6.34 1.11 8.99
CA PRO A 148 -6.36 1.98 10.17
C PRO A 148 -6.06 1.25 11.49
N CYS A 149 -5.54 0.01 11.44
CA CYS A 149 -5.28 -0.90 12.55
C CYS A 149 -6.49 -1.03 13.48
N THR A 150 -7.69 -1.22 12.94
CA THR A 150 -8.89 -1.44 13.76
C THR A 150 -9.03 -2.92 14.16
N THR A 151 -8.39 -3.85 13.43
CA THR A 151 -8.36 -5.29 13.80
C THR A 151 -7.03 -6.01 13.51
N LEU A 152 -6.79 -7.13 14.21
CA LEU A 152 -5.64 -8.02 13.98
C LEU A 152 -5.68 -8.69 12.60
N GLU A 153 -6.88 -9.00 12.10
CA GLU A 153 -7.08 -9.65 10.80
C GLU A 153 -6.63 -8.74 9.65
N GLU A 154 -7.02 -7.47 9.70
CA GLU A 154 -6.57 -6.47 8.73
C GLU A 154 -5.05 -6.31 8.73
N TRP A 155 -4.41 -6.33 9.90
CA TRP A 155 -2.96 -6.29 10.01
C TRP A 155 -2.29 -7.52 9.37
N HIS A 156 -2.86 -8.71 9.57
CA HIS A 156 -2.38 -9.92 8.93
C HIS A 156 -2.57 -9.90 7.41
N ALA A 157 -3.69 -9.35 6.91
CA ALA A 157 -3.93 -9.19 5.49
C ALA A 157 -2.89 -8.25 4.85
N PHE A 158 -2.62 -7.11 5.48
CA PHE A 158 -1.54 -6.20 5.06
C PHE A 158 -0.18 -6.90 5.04
N ARG A 159 0.21 -7.56 6.15
CA ARG A 159 1.49 -8.28 6.23
C ARG A 159 1.61 -9.35 5.16
N SER A 160 0.54 -10.08 4.88
CA SER A 160 0.49 -11.11 3.85
C SER A 160 0.71 -10.50 2.45
N GLY A 161 -0.02 -9.44 2.13
CA GLY A 161 0.13 -8.73 0.86
C GLY A 161 1.53 -8.13 0.70
N PHE A 162 2.06 -7.52 1.75
CA PHE A 162 3.41 -6.94 1.72
C PHE A 162 4.49 -8.03 1.55
N ASN A 163 4.35 -9.16 2.24
CA ASN A 163 5.22 -10.32 2.03
C ASN A 163 5.12 -10.84 0.58
N GLN A 164 3.93 -10.89 0.00
CA GLN A 164 3.74 -11.29 -1.39
C GLN A 164 4.40 -10.31 -2.39
N LEU A 165 4.29 -9.00 -2.15
CA LEU A 165 4.99 -7.97 -2.93
C LEU A 165 6.50 -8.21 -2.91
N LEU A 166 7.07 -8.34 -1.71
CA LEU A 166 8.51 -8.52 -1.54
C LEU A 166 9.02 -9.83 -2.14
N TYR A 167 8.25 -10.90 -1.95
CA TYR A 167 8.56 -12.20 -2.52
C TYR A 167 8.51 -12.17 -4.06
N THR A 168 7.55 -11.45 -4.63
CA THR A 168 7.34 -11.41 -6.10
C THR A 168 8.34 -10.52 -6.81
N ARG A 169 8.68 -9.38 -6.22
CA ARG A 169 9.55 -8.40 -6.86
C ARG A 169 11.02 -8.58 -6.53
N TYR A 170 11.33 -9.02 -5.31
CA TYR A 170 12.70 -9.06 -4.81
C TYR A 170 13.15 -10.47 -4.38
N GLY A 171 12.24 -11.44 -4.27
CA GLY A 171 12.58 -12.77 -3.73
C GLY A 171 12.97 -12.72 -2.25
N LEU A 172 12.36 -11.81 -1.50
CA LEU A 172 12.55 -11.65 -0.07
C LEU A 172 11.31 -12.14 0.69
N THR A 173 11.53 -12.66 1.89
CA THR A 173 10.48 -13.08 2.81
C THR A 173 10.49 -12.19 4.05
N VAL A 174 9.30 -11.76 4.47
CA VAL A 174 9.08 -10.97 5.68
C VAL A 174 8.87 -11.90 6.86
N ASP A 175 9.84 -11.93 7.77
CA ASP A 175 9.79 -12.69 9.03
C ASP A 175 8.96 -11.93 10.07
N ASP A 176 9.27 -10.64 10.23
CA ASP A 176 8.52 -9.76 11.12
C ASP A 176 8.25 -8.39 10.50
N CYS A 177 7.13 -7.81 10.87
CA CYS A 177 6.69 -6.49 10.43
C CYS A 177 5.85 -5.91 11.56
N VAL A 178 6.33 -4.81 12.11
CA VAL A 178 5.71 -4.11 13.24
C VAL A 178 5.70 -2.61 12.99
N PRO A 179 4.61 -1.91 13.35
CA PRO A 179 4.59 -0.46 13.32
C PRO A 179 5.54 0.08 14.40
N VAL A 180 6.32 1.10 14.05
CA VAL A 180 7.26 1.76 14.96
C VAL A 180 7.18 3.27 14.81
N ASP A 181 7.38 3.98 15.91
CA ASP A 181 7.61 5.43 15.91
C ASP A 181 9.07 5.67 15.49
N LEU A 182 9.27 6.36 14.35
CA LEU A 182 10.60 6.72 13.84
C LEU A 182 11.16 8.00 14.47
N GLY A 183 10.48 8.54 15.50
CA GLY A 183 10.59 9.79 16.27
C GLY A 183 11.92 10.46 16.61
N GLY A 184 13.04 10.04 16.03
CA GLY A 184 14.32 10.75 16.05
C GLY A 184 15.16 10.58 14.77
N GLN A 185 14.68 9.85 13.77
CA GLN A 185 15.34 9.65 12.48
C GLN A 185 14.83 10.61 11.39
N VAL A 186 13.67 11.24 11.60
CA VAL A 186 13.03 12.16 10.66
C VAL A 186 12.92 13.55 11.29
N ASP A 187 13.43 14.59 10.61
CA ASP A 187 13.28 15.99 11.05
C ASP A 187 11.86 16.48 10.77
N PHE A 188 11.06 16.58 11.83
CA PHE A 188 9.65 16.98 11.75
C PHE A 188 9.44 18.43 11.30
N ALA A 189 10.36 19.32 11.66
CA ALA A 189 10.25 20.72 11.26
C ALA A 189 10.44 20.85 9.75
N ASP A 190 11.36 20.07 9.17
CA ASP A 190 11.57 19.99 7.73
C ASP A 190 10.37 19.38 7.01
N VAL A 191 9.80 18.28 7.52
CA VAL A 191 8.63 17.63 6.93
C VAL A 191 7.41 18.56 6.94
N LEU A 192 7.11 19.23 8.06
CA LEU A 192 6.00 20.17 8.15
C LEU A 192 6.21 21.40 7.25
N ARG A 193 7.45 21.90 7.13
CA ARG A 193 7.79 22.96 6.18
C ARG A 193 7.57 22.52 4.73
N ALA A 194 8.04 21.32 4.37
CA ALA A 194 7.84 20.76 3.03
C ALA A 194 6.34 20.58 2.71
N ARG A 195 5.53 20.16 3.68
CA ARG A 195 4.07 20.06 3.52
C ARG A 195 3.40 21.42 3.35
N ALA A 196 3.77 22.40 4.15
CA ALA A 196 3.25 23.76 4.03
C ALA A 196 3.55 24.35 2.64
N LEU A 197 4.76 24.09 2.12
CA LEU A 197 5.17 24.48 0.77
C LEU A 197 4.39 23.71 -0.31
N ALA A 198 4.22 22.39 -0.18
CA ALA A 198 3.45 21.60 -1.15
C ALA A 198 1.98 22.02 -1.18
N ALA A 199 1.38 22.32 -0.02
CA ALA A 199 0.02 22.83 0.09
C ALA A 199 -0.12 24.24 -0.52
N SER A 200 0.88 25.12 -0.34
CA SER A 200 0.84 26.43 -0.98
C SER A 200 0.96 26.34 -2.50
N VAL A 201 1.83 25.47 -3.02
CA VAL A 201 1.96 25.22 -4.47
C VAL A 201 0.65 24.65 -5.04
N ALA A 202 0.04 23.67 -4.37
CA ALA A 202 -1.24 23.13 -4.81
C ALA A 202 -2.38 24.17 -4.76
N ALA A 203 -2.36 25.08 -3.79
CA ALA A 203 -3.32 26.19 -3.70
C ALA A 203 -3.10 27.23 -4.82
N ASP A 204 -1.85 27.54 -5.16
CA ASP A 204 -1.50 28.43 -6.26
C ASP A 204 -1.89 27.83 -7.62
N ASP A 205 -1.63 26.54 -7.83
CA ASP A 205 -2.06 25.80 -9.03
C ASP A 205 -3.59 25.77 -9.16
N ALA A 206 -4.30 25.54 -8.05
CA ALA A 206 -5.77 25.57 -8.03
C ALA A 206 -6.32 26.98 -8.31
N MET A 207 -5.69 28.02 -7.77
CA MET A 207 -6.03 29.42 -8.05
C MET A 207 -5.80 29.77 -9.53
N GLN A 208 -4.68 29.35 -10.12
CA GLN A 208 -4.39 29.53 -11.54
C GLN A 208 -5.37 28.77 -12.43
N ALA A 209 -5.73 27.54 -12.07
CA ALA A 209 -6.75 26.78 -12.79
C ALA A 209 -8.13 27.49 -12.72
N ALA A 210 -8.50 28.04 -11.57
CA ALA A 210 -9.72 28.82 -11.41
C ALA A 210 -9.70 30.13 -12.22
N LEU A 211 -8.55 30.82 -12.27
CA LEU A 211 -8.37 32.05 -13.07
C LEU A 211 -8.45 31.75 -14.57
N ALA A 212 -7.87 30.63 -15.02
CA ALA A 212 -7.94 30.18 -16.41
C ALA A 212 -9.39 29.88 -16.83
N LEU A 213 -10.17 29.20 -15.98
CA LEU A 213 -11.60 28.94 -16.19
C LEU A 213 -12.42 30.24 -16.28
N HIS A 214 -12.12 31.23 -15.44
CA HIS A 214 -12.78 32.54 -15.49
C HIS A 214 -12.44 33.33 -16.76
N THR A 215 -11.18 33.27 -17.20
CA THR A 215 -10.71 34.01 -18.38
C THR A 215 -11.26 33.43 -19.69
N MET A 216 -11.51 32.12 -19.75
CA MET A 216 -12.17 31.49 -20.92
C MET A 216 -13.69 31.74 -20.99
N SER A 217 -14.33 32.17 -19.90
CA SER A 217 -15.75 32.56 -19.88
C SER A 217 -16.00 34.01 -20.29
N ALA A 218 -14.95 34.84 -20.40
CA ALA A 218 -15.05 36.27 -20.62
C ALA A 218 -14.62 36.72 -22.03
N LEU A 219 -15.02 35.99 -23.08
CA LEU A 219 -14.95 36.52 -24.46
C LEU A 219 -16.17 37.42 -24.71
N PRO A 220 -15.99 38.68 -25.16
CA PRO A 220 -17.09 39.62 -25.29
C PRO A 220 -17.99 39.25 -26.47
N GLN A 221 -19.29 39.13 -26.21
CA GLN A 221 -20.29 39.11 -27.27
C GLN A 221 -20.24 40.44 -28.01
N ALA A 222 -19.79 40.40 -29.27
CA ALA A 222 -19.84 41.54 -30.18
C ALA A 222 -21.29 41.95 -30.39
N GLU A 223 -21.59 43.20 -30.07
CA GLU A 223 -22.84 43.88 -30.43
C GLU A 223 -23.09 43.78 -31.94
N ALA A 224 -24.31 43.39 -32.30
CA ALA A 224 -24.86 43.59 -33.64
C ALA A 224 -26.26 44.21 -33.52
N PRO A 225 -26.60 45.16 -34.43
CA PRO A 225 -27.65 46.15 -34.21
C PRO A 225 -29.05 45.69 -34.66
N ASP A 226 -30.05 46.44 -34.21
CA ASP A 226 -31.47 46.40 -34.56
C ASP A 226 -31.78 46.16 -36.06
N ALA A 227 -32.63 45.16 -36.33
CA ALA A 227 -33.63 45.20 -37.41
C ALA A 227 -34.65 44.04 -37.27
N GLN A 228 -35.95 44.37 -37.26
CA GLN A 228 -37.06 43.42 -37.48
C GLN A 228 -37.28 43.14 -38.99
N PRO A 229 -38.35 42.44 -39.44
CA PRO A 229 -38.26 41.10 -40.02
C PRO A 229 -38.66 41.07 -41.51
N THR A 230 -38.12 40.13 -42.29
CA THR A 230 -38.80 39.73 -43.54
C THR A 230 -38.49 38.28 -43.90
N GLU A 231 -39.57 37.54 -44.08
CA GLU A 231 -39.65 36.14 -44.50
C GLU A 231 -39.63 36.04 -46.05
N PRO A 232 -39.73 34.85 -46.66
CA PRO A 232 -38.63 34.05 -47.21
C PRO A 232 -38.62 34.01 -48.75
N THR A 233 -37.54 33.53 -49.38
CA THR A 233 -37.59 33.07 -50.79
C THR A 233 -36.61 31.93 -51.06
N LEU A 234 -37.13 30.94 -51.80
CA LEU A 234 -36.57 29.66 -52.21
C LEU A 234 -35.46 29.78 -53.29
N GLN A 235 -34.32 29.08 -53.07
CA GLN A 235 -33.50 28.24 -54.00
C GLN A 235 -33.01 28.85 -55.36
N PRO A 236 -32.12 28.22 -56.18
CA PRO A 236 -31.28 27.01 -56.02
C PRO A 236 -29.82 27.11 -56.57
N LEU A 237 -29.09 25.97 -56.49
CA LEU A 237 -28.01 25.44 -57.37
C LEU A 237 -26.52 25.84 -57.17
N THR A 238 -25.72 24.76 -57.22
CA THR A 238 -24.27 24.49 -57.08
C THR A 238 -23.45 24.86 -58.34
N PRO A 239 -22.16 24.45 -58.59
CA PRO A 239 -21.06 23.84 -57.79
C PRO A 239 -19.63 24.46 -58.05
N ALA A 240 -18.59 24.05 -57.30
CA ALA A 240 -17.18 23.88 -57.76
C ALA A 240 -16.37 23.20 -56.62
N VAL A 241 -15.95 21.92 -56.69
CA VAL A 241 -14.77 21.31 -57.37
C VAL A 241 -13.42 21.73 -56.78
N SER A 242 -12.75 20.77 -56.12
CA SER A 242 -11.31 20.37 -56.16
C SER A 242 -11.04 19.49 -54.91
N GLN A 243 -11.12 18.16 -54.94
CA GLN A 243 -10.20 17.13 -55.50
C GLN A 243 -8.72 17.27 -55.10
N SER A 244 -8.27 16.34 -54.25
CA SER A 244 -6.97 15.62 -54.20
C SER A 244 -7.12 14.61 -53.03
N ASP A 245 -7.52 13.33 -53.20
CA ASP A 245 -6.83 12.18 -53.83
C ASP A 245 -5.39 11.99 -53.27
N SER A 246 -4.91 10.83 -52.81
CA SER A 246 -5.30 9.43 -53.02
C SER A 246 -4.63 8.45 -52.03
N ARG A 247 -5.30 7.31 -51.78
CA ARG A 247 -4.83 5.89 -51.78
C ARG A 247 -3.77 5.39 -50.76
N ALA A 248 -3.77 4.14 -50.29
CA ALA A 248 -4.36 2.85 -50.73
C ALA A 248 -4.31 1.86 -49.52
N THR A 249 -5.35 1.05 -49.18
CA THR A 249 -5.73 -0.30 -49.70
C THR A 249 -4.58 -1.32 -49.74
N SER A 250 -4.64 -2.59 -49.31
CA SER A 250 -5.77 -3.53 -49.10
C SER A 250 -5.26 -4.92 -48.64
N GLN A 251 -6.20 -5.75 -48.15
CA GLN A 251 -6.33 -7.23 -48.28
C GLN A 251 -5.38 -8.15 -47.49
N SER A 252 -5.86 -9.07 -46.64
CA SER A 252 -6.80 -10.20 -46.80
C SER A 252 -6.10 -11.51 -47.19
N GLY A 253 -6.27 -12.55 -46.37
CA GLY A 253 -6.33 -13.93 -46.85
C GLY A 253 -5.49 -14.97 -46.10
N SER A 254 -6.23 -15.87 -45.43
CA SER A 254 -6.02 -17.34 -45.47
C SER A 254 -5.21 -18.02 -44.35
N GLN A 255 -5.96 -18.74 -43.50
CA GLN A 255 -5.55 -19.98 -42.81
C GLN A 255 -5.17 -21.08 -43.83
N PRO A 256 -4.50 -22.18 -43.41
CA PRO A 256 -5.26 -23.36 -42.95
C PRO A 256 -4.62 -24.24 -41.85
N LEU A 257 -5.52 -24.87 -41.08
CA LEU A 257 -5.56 -26.25 -40.54
C LEU A 257 -4.33 -27.01 -39.96
N SER A 258 -4.50 -27.35 -38.69
CA SER A 258 -4.52 -28.71 -38.09
C SER A 258 -3.24 -29.52 -37.87
N LYS A 259 -3.02 -29.93 -36.60
CA LYS A 259 -2.87 -31.35 -36.20
C LYS A 259 -2.92 -31.56 -34.68
N SER A 260 -3.76 -32.51 -34.28
CA SER A 260 -3.92 -33.11 -32.94
C SER A 260 -2.77 -34.05 -32.56
N ALA A 261 -2.48 -34.17 -31.27
CA ALA A 261 -2.09 -35.41 -30.58
C ALA A 261 -2.06 -35.19 -29.05
N THR A 262 -3.00 -35.73 -28.29
CA THR A 262 -2.91 -36.98 -27.48
C THR A 262 -2.26 -36.78 -26.10
N GLN A 263 -3.10 -36.78 -25.07
CA GLN A 263 -2.75 -36.73 -23.65
C GLN A 263 -3.03 -38.12 -23.03
N PRO A 264 -2.13 -38.72 -22.23
CA PRO A 264 -2.45 -39.90 -21.46
C PRO A 264 -2.74 -39.58 -19.98
N THR A 265 -3.70 -40.33 -19.47
CA THR A 265 -4.19 -40.48 -18.10
C THR A 265 -3.25 -41.33 -17.24
N ALA A 266 -3.05 -40.98 -15.95
CA ALA A 266 -2.91 -41.93 -14.83
C ALA A 266 -2.80 -41.15 -13.49
N GLN A 267 -3.81 -41.26 -12.61
CA GLN A 267 -3.83 -42.09 -11.39
C GLN A 267 -3.18 -41.42 -10.16
N SER A 268 -4.04 -40.87 -9.30
CA SER A 268 -3.73 -40.57 -7.89
C SER A 268 -4.15 -41.74 -7.02
N THR A 269 -3.18 -42.37 -6.36
CA THR A 269 -3.36 -43.34 -5.28
C THR A 269 -3.26 -42.63 -3.93
N THR A 270 -4.26 -42.85 -3.08
CA THR A 270 -4.19 -42.63 -1.63
C THR A 270 -3.33 -43.69 -0.96
N PRO A 271 -2.79 -43.40 0.22
CA PRO A 271 -2.77 -44.41 1.27
C PRO A 271 -3.37 -43.93 2.59
N ALA A 272 -3.79 -44.94 3.33
CA ALA A 272 -4.58 -44.94 4.55
C ALA A 272 -3.79 -44.60 5.83
N ALA A 273 -4.57 -44.09 6.79
CA ALA A 273 -4.64 -44.47 8.21
C ALA A 273 -3.36 -44.54 9.06
N LEU A 274 -3.37 -43.77 10.16
CA LEU A 274 -2.91 -44.23 11.48
C LEU A 274 -3.82 -43.67 12.59
N SER A 275 -4.31 -44.59 13.42
CA SER A 275 -5.12 -44.41 14.62
C SER A 275 -4.27 -44.14 15.87
N ALA A 276 -4.80 -43.37 16.83
CA ALA A 276 -4.53 -43.46 18.29
C ALA A 276 -5.60 -42.61 19.02
N THR A 277 -6.67 -43.17 19.60
CA THR A 277 -6.87 -43.75 20.96
C THR A 277 -6.81 -42.79 22.16
N ALA A 278 -7.82 -42.97 23.04
CA ALA A 278 -8.05 -42.49 24.41
C ALA A 278 -8.66 -41.07 24.56
N GLY A 279 -9.69 -40.79 25.36
CA GLY A 279 -10.56 -41.57 26.26
C GLY A 279 -11.59 -40.59 26.87
N ALA A 280 -12.88 -40.91 26.82
CA ALA A 280 -13.72 -41.30 27.98
C ALA A 280 -14.40 -40.15 28.76
N ALA A 281 -15.74 -40.06 28.64
CA ALA A 281 -16.77 -39.80 29.68
C ALA A 281 -18.10 -39.44 28.96
N SER A 282 -18.99 -40.41 28.72
CA SER A 282 -20.13 -40.78 29.58
C SER A 282 -21.13 -39.65 29.85
N GLN A 283 -22.30 -39.70 29.19
CA GLN A 283 -23.60 -39.80 29.89
C GLN A 283 -24.75 -40.14 28.94
N THR A 284 -25.71 -40.83 29.53
CA THR A 284 -26.67 -41.78 28.97
C THR A 284 -28.08 -41.17 28.87
N ALA A 285 -29.00 -41.90 28.22
CA ALA A 285 -30.47 -41.86 28.37
C ALA A 285 -31.20 -40.87 27.43
N THR A 286 -32.25 -41.18 26.65
CA THR A 286 -33.09 -42.38 26.44
C THR A 286 -33.91 -42.15 25.15
N GLN A 287 -33.99 -43.13 24.24
CA GLN A 287 -34.99 -43.16 23.16
C GLN A 287 -36.33 -43.71 23.68
N PRO A 288 -37.44 -43.51 22.94
CA PRO A 288 -37.90 -44.67 22.16
C PRO A 288 -38.31 -44.34 20.72
N ALA A 289 -38.08 -45.33 19.86
CA ALA A 289 -38.36 -45.38 18.43
C ALA A 289 -39.78 -45.86 18.13
N LEU A 290 -40.33 -45.52 16.95
CA LEU A 290 -41.24 -46.39 16.19
C LEU A 290 -41.14 -46.12 14.67
N HIS A 291 -40.86 -47.20 13.92
CA HIS A 291 -41.35 -47.54 12.55
C HIS A 291 -40.83 -46.68 11.37
N SER A 292 -40.43 -47.18 10.19
CA SER A 292 -40.51 -48.49 9.51
C SER A 292 -39.50 -48.54 8.33
N MET A 293 -39.22 -49.75 7.84
CA MET A 293 -38.35 -50.11 6.70
C MET A 293 -38.88 -49.72 5.28
N PRO A 294 -38.06 -49.86 4.19
CA PRO A 294 -38.13 -49.07 2.95
C PRO A 294 -38.64 -49.83 1.69
N PRO A 295 -38.75 -49.16 0.53
CA PRO A 295 -38.64 -49.79 -0.80
C PRO A 295 -37.58 -49.12 -1.75
N PRO A 296 -37.28 -49.71 -2.94
CA PRO A 296 -35.92 -49.83 -3.52
C PRO A 296 -35.64 -48.86 -4.73
N PRO A 297 -34.51 -48.98 -5.48
CA PRO A 297 -33.85 -47.87 -6.18
C PRO A 297 -34.31 -47.66 -7.62
N GLN A 298 -34.17 -46.43 -8.13
CA GLN A 298 -34.24 -46.13 -9.56
C GLN A 298 -33.14 -45.15 -10.00
N GLN A 299 -32.60 -45.46 -11.18
CA GLN A 299 -31.42 -44.90 -11.86
C GLN A 299 -31.59 -43.46 -12.39
N PRO A 300 -30.48 -42.77 -12.70
CA PRO A 300 -30.46 -41.34 -13.01
C PRO A 300 -30.88 -41.03 -14.46
N THR A 301 -31.73 -40.01 -14.62
CA THR A 301 -32.08 -39.40 -15.90
C THR A 301 -31.18 -38.21 -16.20
N GLN A 302 -30.72 -38.16 -17.44
CA GLN A 302 -29.82 -37.19 -18.05
C GLN A 302 -30.36 -35.75 -17.99
N ILE A 303 -29.47 -34.76 -17.82
CA ILE A 303 -29.73 -33.34 -18.08
C ILE A 303 -28.79 -32.88 -19.21
N PRO A 304 -29.29 -32.22 -20.27
CA PRO A 304 -28.50 -31.82 -21.43
C PRO A 304 -27.75 -30.48 -21.24
N SER A 305 -26.60 -30.40 -21.90
CA SER A 305 -25.75 -29.21 -22.08
C SER A 305 -26.48 -28.07 -22.78
N GLN A 306 -26.24 -26.80 -22.37
CA GLN A 306 -25.97 -25.68 -23.28
C GLN A 306 -25.57 -24.37 -22.55
N LEU A 307 -24.74 -23.60 -23.26
CA LEU A 307 -24.39 -22.16 -23.14
C LEU A 307 -23.12 -21.79 -22.35
N GLU A 308 -21.99 -21.84 -23.08
CA GLU A 308 -20.81 -20.98 -22.88
C GLU A 308 -21.17 -19.48 -23.07
N PRO A 309 -20.69 -18.56 -22.21
CA PRO A 309 -20.69 -17.13 -22.49
C PRO A 309 -19.42 -16.69 -23.25
N GLN A 310 -19.61 -15.93 -24.34
CA GLN A 310 -18.56 -15.26 -25.10
C GLN A 310 -17.87 -14.14 -24.27
N PRO A 311 -16.59 -13.83 -24.53
CA PRO A 311 -15.86 -12.76 -23.86
C PRO A 311 -16.30 -11.39 -24.38
N GLN A 312 -17.08 -10.66 -23.57
CA GLN A 312 -17.34 -9.25 -23.83
C GLN A 312 -16.13 -8.41 -23.42
N THR A 313 -15.63 -7.65 -24.39
CA THR A 313 -14.61 -6.63 -24.24
C THR A 313 -15.17 -5.53 -23.32
N GLN A 314 -14.75 -5.52 -22.05
CA GLN A 314 -15.10 -4.44 -21.12
C GLN A 314 -14.34 -3.17 -21.52
N GLN A 315 -15.04 -2.25 -22.17
CA GLN A 315 -14.62 -0.86 -22.29
C GLN A 315 -14.59 -0.23 -20.89
N LEU A 316 -13.44 0.29 -20.48
CA LEU A 316 -13.26 1.02 -19.23
C LEU A 316 -14.14 2.29 -19.23
N THR A 317 -15.21 2.27 -18.43
CA THR A 317 -15.80 3.49 -17.88
C THR A 317 -14.88 4.04 -16.77
N PRO A 318 -14.65 5.35 -16.68
CA PRO A 318 -13.85 5.92 -15.59
C PRO A 318 -14.53 5.68 -14.23
N PRO A 319 -13.79 5.45 -13.14
CA PRO A 319 -14.36 5.15 -11.83
C PRO A 319 -15.20 6.33 -11.33
N THR A 320 -16.37 5.98 -10.79
CA THR A 320 -17.40 6.90 -10.34
C THR A 320 -16.99 7.50 -8.99
N ARG A 321 -17.24 8.81 -8.80
CA ARG A 321 -17.08 9.65 -7.58
C ARG A 321 -17.14 8.98 -6.18
N PRO A 322 -17.98 7.97 -5.86
CA PRO A 322 -17.99 7.29 -4.55
C PRO A 322 -16.65 6.69 -4.09
N GLU A 323 -15.82 6.17 -4.99
CA GLU A 323 -14.53 5.56 -4.61
C GLU A 323 -13.56 6.59 -4.03
N THR A 324 -13.58 7.82 -4.54
CA THR A 324 -12.73 8.91 -4.06
C THR A 324 -13.05 9.32 -2.63
N HIS A 325 -14.33 9.36 -2.26
CA HIS A 325 -14.74 9.73 -0.89
C HIS A 325 -14.40 8.65 0.13
N ALA A 326 -14.46 7.37 -0.25
CA ALA A 326 -14.06 6.27 0.61
C ALA A 326 -12.55 6.25 0.87
N LEU A 327 -11.75 6.49 -0.16
CA LEU A 327 -10.29 6.63 -0.02
C LEU A 327 -9.91 7.81 0.89
N GLN A 328 -10.57 8.96 0.73
CA GLN A 328 -10.34 10.14 1.57
C GLN A 328 -10.74 9.91 3.03
N ASP A 329 -11.87 9.26 3.29
CA ASP A 329 -12.31 8.91 4.66
C ASP A 329 -11.32 7.96 5.34
N ASN A 330 -10.92 6.89 4.64
CA ASN A 330 -9.94 5.93 5.15
C ASN A 330 -8.59 6.59 5.43
N ALA A 331 -8.11 7.46 4.54
CA ALA A 331 -6.90 8.23 4.77
C ALA A 331 -7.04 9.15 6.00
N GLY A 332 -8.18 9.82 6.17
CA GLY A 332 -8.43 10.68 7.33
C GLY A 332 -8.47 9.90 8.66
N LEU A 333 -9.13 8.76 8.71
CA LEU A 333 -9.15 7.90 9.90
C LEU A 333 -7.77 7.34 10.24
N ARG A 334 -6.99 6.94 9.22
CA ARG A 334 -5.59 6.52 9.42
C ARG A 334 -4.78 7.62 10.05
N ARG A 335 -4.84 8.84 9.51
CA ARG A 335 -4.16 10.00 10.11
C ARG A 335 -4.55 10.21 11.56
N LEU A 336 -5.85 10.17 11.88
CA LEU A 336 -6.31 10.32 13.26
C LEU A 336 -5.77 9.22 14.19
N PHE A 337 -5.79 7.96 13.75
CA PHE A 337 -5.30 6.81 14.51
C PHE A 337 -3.79 6.90 14.79
N VAL A 338 -3.05 7.30 13.76
CA VAL A 338 -1.59 7.42 13.73
C VAL A 338 -1.13 8.65 14.53
N GLU A 339 -1.69 9.82 14.26
CA GLU A 339 -1.12 11.08 14.73
C GLU A 339 -1.57 11.48 16.14
N LEU A 340 -2.79 11.12 16.59
CA LEU A 340 -3.28 11.50 17.91
C LEU A 340 -2.42 10.95 19.07
N PRO A 341 -2.01 9.66 19.09
CA PRO A 341 -1.10 9.16 20.12
C PRO A 341 0.25 9.90 20.15
N VAL A 342 0.77 10.26 18.96
CA VAL A 342 2.05 10.95 18.81
C VAL A 342 1.94 12.39 19.32
N LEU A 343 0.88 13.10 18.96
CA LEU A 343 0.57 14.42 19.48
C LEU A 343 0.50 14.41 21.01
N SER A 344 -0.26 13.48 21.59
CA SER A 344 -0.37 13.31 23.04
C SER A 344 0.98 13.01 23.70
N ARG A 345 1.85 12.22 23.07
CA ARG A 345 3.22 11.97 23.54
C ARG A 345 4.04 13.26 23.58
N HIS A 346 4.04 14.05 22.52
CA HIS A 346 4.81 15.30 22.47
C HIS A 346 4.29 16.33 23.48
N LEU A 347 2.96 16.44 23.65
CA LEU A 347 2.37 17.29 24.68
C LEU A 347 2.84 16.90 26.09
N ARG A 348 3.00 15.60 26.39
CA ARG A 348 3.54 15.13 27.68
C ARG A 348 5.02 15.50 27.91
N LEU A 349 5.78 15.73 26.83
CA LEU A 349 7.20 16.09 26.90
C LEU A 349 7.44 17.60 26.98
N LEU A 350 6.38 18.42 26.89
CA LEU A 350 6.50 19.86 27.05
C LEU A 350 7.02 20.24 28.44
N VAL A 351 7.82 21.29 28.50
CA VAL A 351 8.23 21.91 29.76
C VAL A 351 7.15 22.92 30.15
N LEU A 352 6.39 22.59 31.19
CA LEU A 352 5.29 23.46 31.64
C LEU A 352 5.82 24.64 32.48
N PRO A 353 5.27 25.86 32.30
CA PRO A 353 5.45 26.96 33.23
C PRO A 353 4.90 26.64 34.63
N GLN A 354 5.35 27.39 35.64
CA GLN A 354 4.82 27.25 36.98
C GLN A 354 3.35 27.72 37.03
N GLY A 355 2.49 26.90 37.62
CA GLY A 355 1.09 27.25 37.86
C GLY A 355 0.18 26.04 37.91
N ALA A 356 -0.58 25.89 38.99
CA ALA A 356 -1.52 24.77 39.15
C ALA A 356 -2.61 24.77 38.07
N ALA A 357 -3.08 25.95 37.65
CA ALA A 357 -4.10 26.08 36.60
C ALA A 357 -3.60 25.60 35.23
N ILE A 358 -2.35 25.95 34.86
CA ILE A 358 -1.72 25.52 33.61
C ILE A 358 -1.55 23.99 33.60
N PHE A 359 -1.09 23.42 34.71
CA PHE A 359 -0.96 21.98 34.86
C PHE A 359 -2.31 21.25 34.72
N GLN A 360 -3.36 21.75 35.38
CA GLN A 360 -4.70 21.16 35.30
C GLN A 360 -5.29 21.23 33.89
N ALA A 361 -5.16 22.38 33.22
CA ALA A 361 -5.63 22.54 31.84
C ALA A 361 -4.86 21.64 30.86
N HIS A 362 -3.55 21.50 31.03
CA HIS A 362 -2.72 20.56 30.26
C HIS A 362 -3.12 19.10 30.49
N GLN A 363 -3.40 18.71 31.74
CA GLN A 363 -3.90 17.37 32.06
C GLN A 363 -5.27 17.11 31.43
N SER A 364 -6.17 18.09 31.47
CA SER A 364 -7.49 18.02 30.82
C SER A 364 -7.35 17.80 29.30
N LEU A 365 -6.47 18.57 28.65
CA LEU A 365 -6.15 18.41 27.23
C LEU A 365 -5.69 16.98 26.91
N LEU A 366 -4.71 16.44 27.66
CA LEU A 366 -4.22 15.08 27.45
C LEU A 366 -5.32 14.02 27.62
N LEU A 367 -6.17 14.16 28.65
CA LEU A 367 -7.27 13.24 28.88
C LEU A 367 -8.27 13.24 27.71
N ARG A 368 -8.60 14.42 27.18
CA ARG A 368 -9.51 14.57 26.05
C ARG A 368 -8.93 13.95 24.77
N LEU A 369 -7.63 14.14 24.52
CA LEU A 369 -6.94 13.51 23.39
C LEU A 369 -6.84 11.97 23.53
N ASP A 370 -6.64 11.45 24.74
CA ASP A 370 -6.65 10.01 24.98
C ASP A 370 -8.05 9.41 24.74
N MET A 371 -9.12 10.13 25.13
CA MET A 371 -10.50 9.73 24.80
C MET A 371 -10.80 9.84 23.31
N ALA A 372 -10.27 10.85 22.62
CA ALA A 372 -10.38 10.96 21.17
C ALA A 372 -9.69 9.78 20.47
N THR A 373 -8.50 9.40 20.92
CA THR A 373 -7.75 8.23 20.42
C THR A 373 -8.58 6.96 20.54
N LEU A 374 -9.14 6.69 21.73
CA LEU A 374 -10.02 5.53 21.94
C LEU A 374 -11.27 5.54 21.03
N ASN A 375 -11.80 6.72 20.74
CA ASN A 375 -12.90 6.89 19.79
C ASN A 375 -12.48 6.73 18.32
N VAL A 376 -11.21 6.80 17.99
CA VAL A 376 -10.75 6.49 16.64
C VAL A 376 -10.55 4.98 16.48
N ASP A 377 -10.02 4.31 17.50
CA ASP A 377 -9.76 2.86 17.51
C ASP A 377 -11.02 2.02 17.27
N THR A 378 -12.17 2.53 17.73
CA THR A 378 -13.45 1.81 17.65
C THR A 378 -14.40 2.39 16.59
N MET A 379 -13.87 3.13 15.61
CA MET A 379 -14.68 3.90 14.68
C MET A 379 -15.34 3.02 13.60
N PRO A 380 -16.64 3.20 13.28
CA PRO A 380 -17.32 2.34 12.32
C PRO A 380 -16.82 2.55 10.88
N SER A 381 -16.81 1.45 10.12
CA SER A 381 -16.51 1.44 8.68
C SER A 381 -17.43 2.39 7.92
N LEU A 382 -16.92 2.99 6.84
CA LEU A 382 -17.74 3.84 5.97
C LEU A 382 -18.81 3.04 5.22
N ALA A 383 -18.48 1.82 4.77
CA ALA A 383 -19.34 1.05 3.86
C ALA A 383 -20.55 0.40 4.55
N TRP A 384 -20.50 0.22 5.87
CA TRP A 384 -21.44 -0.64 6.61
C TRP A 384 -22.19 0.12 7.71
N ALA A 385 -23.50 -0.06 7.76
CA ALA A 385 -24.36 0.37 8.86
C ALA A 385 -24.40 -0.67 9.99
N ALA A 386 -24.37 -1.94 9.61
CA ALA A 386 -24.28 -3.13 10.44
C ALA A 386 -23.64 -4.27 9.60
N PRO A 387 -23.27 -5.42 10.17
CA PRO A 387 -22.83 -6.58 9.39
C PRO A 387 -23.84 -6.89 8.27
N ASP A 388 -23.35 -7.01 7.04
CA ASP A 388 -24.13 -7.26 5.81
C ASP A 388 -25.20 -6.20 5.46
N GLN A 389 -25.25 -5.07 6.17
CA GLN A 389 -26.14 -3.95 5.86
C GLN A 389 -25.34 -2.75 5.33
N PRO A 390 -25.38 -2.48 4.02
CA PRO A 390 -24.63 -1.37 3.44
C PRO A 390 -25.18 -0.03 3.93
N LEU A 391 -24.28 0.92 4.15
CA LEU A 391 -24.64 2.28 4.52
C LEU A 391 -25.06 3.07 3.28
N GLY A 392 -26.15 3.84 3.36
CA GLY A 392 -26.62 4.67 2.26
C GLY A 392 -25.61 5.79 1.88
N ALA A 393 -25.57 6.20 0.61
CA ALA A 393 -24.60 7.17 0.12
C ALA A 393 -24.64 8.54 0.86
N ALA A 394 -25.83 8.99 1.28
CA ALA A 394 -25.97 10.23 2.05
C ALA A 394 -25.33 10.12 3.45
N ASP A 395 -25.45 8.94 4.08
CA ASP A 395 -24.83 8.66 5.38
C ASP A 395 -23.32 8.46 5.26
N GLN A 396 -22.84 7.85 4.17
CA GLN A 396 -21.42 7.80 3.84
C GLN A 396 -20.85 9.21 3.68
N ALA A 397 -21.49 10.08 2.89
CA ALA A 397 -21.06 11.46 2.72
C ALA A 397 -21.02 12.23 4.04
N ARG A 398 -22.01 12.05 4.92
CA ARG A 398 -22.00 12.63 6.27
C ARG A 398 -20.81 12.12 7.09
N ARG A 399 -20.56 10.80 7.08
CA ARG A 399 -19.44 10.18 7.80
C ARG A 399 -18.09 10.70 7.30
N THR A 400 -17.91 10.84 5.99
CA THR A 400 -16.71 11.44 5.38
C THR A 400 -16.53 12.91 5.78
N ALA A 401 -17.60 13.71 5.75
CA ALA A 401 -17.54 15.11 6.18
C ALA A 401 -17.16 15.23 7.67
N ALA A 402 -17.69 14.35 8.52
CA ALA A 402 -17.38 14.30 9.94
C ALA A 402 -15.90 13.93 10.19
N THR A 403 -15.35 12.96 9.45
CA THR A 403 -13.91 12.65 9.47
C THR A 403 -13.08 13.85 9.06
N THR A 404 -13.51 14.60 8.05
CA THR A 404 -12.80 15.81 7.58
C THR A 404 -12.72 16.88 8.68
N ILE A 405 -13.79 17.08 9.45
CA ILE A 405 -13.80 17.99 10.60
C ILE A 405 -12.79 17.55 11.67
N ALA A 406 -12.75 16.25 11.99
CA ALA A 406 -11.81 15.71 12.97
C ALA A 406 -10.35 15.86 12.51
N VAL A 407 -10.06 15.62 11.23
CA VAL A 407 -8.72 15.80 10.65
C VAL A 407 -8.29 17.27 10.68
N ALA A 408 -9.18 18.21 10.36
CA ALA A 408 -8.87 19.63 10.45
C ALA A 408 -8.53 20.04 11.90
N ALA A 409 -9.27 19.52 12.89
CA ALA A 409 -8.96 19.75 14.30
C ALA A 409 -7.62 19.14 14.72
N LEU A 410 -7.25 17.98 14.18
CA LEU A 410 -5.92 17.38 14.37
C LEU A 410 -4.80 18.29 13.83
N ASP A 411 -4.97 18.84 12.62
CA ASP A 411 -4.00 19.77 12.03
C ASP A 411 -3.84 21.04 12.88
N GLU A 412 -4.96 21.58 13.41
CA GLU A 412 -4.92 22.68 14.38
C GLU A 412 -4.21 22.30 15.69
N ALA A 413 -4.38 21.06 16.16
CA ALA A 413 -3.74 20.57 17.38
C ALA A 413 -2.22 20.45 17.23
N TRP A 414 -1.74 20.01 16.06
CA TRP A 414 -0.31 20.05 15.72
C TRP A 414 0.24 21.47 15.69
N SER A 415 -0.51 22.41 15.09
CA SER A 415 -0.16 23.83 15.10
C SER A 415 -0.10 24.40 16.53
N LEU A 416 -1.04 24.02 17.40
CA LEU A 416 -1.02 24.37 18.81
C LEU A 416 0.24 23.86 19.51
N LEU A 417 0.62 22.60 19.32
CA LEU A 417 1.84 22.03 19.92
C LEU A 417 3.08 22.84 19.50
N ALA A 418 3.21 23.17 18.22
CA ALA A 418 4.31 23.99 17.73
C ALA A 418 4.35 25.37 18.39
N ARG A 419 3.19 26.01 18.59
CA ARG A 419 3.08 27.28 19.33
C ARG A 419 3.49 27.13 20.79
N LEU A 420 3.04 26.07 21.47
CA LEU A 420 3.39 25.80 22.87
C LEU A 420 4.90 25.59 23.08
N HIS A 421 5.60 25.01 22.10
CA HIS A 421 7.07 24.88 22.16
C HIS A 421 7.81 26.22 22.12
N LEU A 422 7.22 27.24 21.49
CA LEU A 422 7.83 28.57 21.33
C LEU A 422 7.28 29.59 22.35
N ALA A 423 6.21 29.25 23.06
CA ALA A 423 5.45 30.16 23.89
C ALA A 423 6.21 30.61 25.14
N GLY A 424 6.19 31.92 25.40
CA GLY A 424 6.58 32.49 26.70
C GLY A 424 5.52 32.21 27.76
N SER A 425 5.88 32.23 29.05
CA SER A 425 4.96 31.84 30.16
C SER A 425 3.63 32.59 30.19
N GLU A 426 3.58 33.83 29.68
CA GLU A 426 2.36 34.66 29.64
C GLU A 426 1.36 34.21 28.57
N GLU A 427 1.80 33.51 27.52
CA GLU A 427 0.98 33.09 26.38
C GLU A 427 0.28 31.74 26.61
N TRP A 428 0.75 30.96 27.58
CA TRP A 428 0.30 29.59 27.83
C TRP A 428 -1.20 29.49 28.15
N THR A 429 -1.75 30.43 28.92
CA THR A 429 -3.18 30.40 29.26
C THR A 429 -4.05 30.55 28.02
N ALA A 430 -3.75 31.52 27.15
CA ALA A 430 -4.49 31.74 25.91
C ALA A 430 -4.36 30.55 24.94
N LEU A 431 -3.17 29.93 24.86
CA LEU A 431 -2.96 28.74 24.04
C LEU A 431 -3.72 27.51 24.57
N LEU A 432 -3.88 27.38 25.88
CA LEU A 432 -4.68 26.31 26.47
C LEU A 432 -6.19 26.55 26.30
N ASP A 433 -6.64 27.80 26.29
CA ASP A 433 -8.03 28.13 25.92
C ASP A 433 -8.30 27.81 24.43
N ASP A 434 -7.35 28.07 23.54
CA ASP A 434 -7.39 27.62 22.14
C ASP A 434 -7.49 26.09 22.03
N ALA A 435 -6.79 25.37 22.92
CA ALA A 435 -6.81 23.91 22.96
C ALA A 435 -8.22 23.37 23.24
N ASP A 436 -8.98 24.05 24.09
CA ASP A 436 -10.35 23.63 24.41
C ASP A 436 -11.27 23.67 23.18
N ARG A 437 -11.14 24.72 22.36
CA ARG A 437 -11.85 24.84 21.07
C ARG A 437 -11.44 23.73 20.11
N ILE A 438 -10.14 23.47 19.99
CA ILE A 438 -9.61 22.44 19.10
C ILE A 438 -10.13 21.05 19.50
N CYS A 439 -10.06 20.70 20.78
CA CYS A 439 -10.60 19.44 21.28
C CYS A 439 -12.11 19.35 21.09
N ALA A 440 -12.86 20.45 21.26
CA ALA A 440 -14.31 20.45 21.01
C ALA A 440 -14.64 20.16 19.53
N ASN A 441 -13.86 20.71 18.59
CA ASN A 441 -14.01 20.42 17.17
C ASN A 441 -13.69 18.95 16.85
N LEU A 442 -12.60 18.43 17.43
CA LEU A 442 -12.21 17.03 17.29
C LEU A 442 -13.32 16.10 17.80
N GLU A 443 -13.77 16.31 19.04
CA GLU A 443 -14.86 15.55 19.66
C GLU A 443 -16.15 15.62 18.84
N THR A 444 -16.48 16.81 18.31
CA THR A 444 -17.66 17.00 17.45
C THR A 444 -17.56 16.18 16.17
N GLY A 445 -16.42 16.21 15.48
CA GLY A 445 -16.20 15.40 14.27
C GLY A 445 -16.33 13.90 14.57
N LEU A 446 -15.71 13.42 15.65
CA LEU A 446 -15.78 12.02 16.06
C LEU A 446 -17.22 11.61 16.45
N ALA A 447 -17.94 12.45 17.18
CA ALA A 447 -19.31 12.20 17.60
C ALA A 447 -20.29 12.20 16.40
N LEU A 448 -20.17 13.16 15.48
CA LEU A 448 -21.00 13.22 14.27
C LEU A 448 -20.80 12.01 13.37
N ARG A 449 -19.57 11.47 13.31
CA ARG A 449 -19.30 10.24 12.57
C ARG A 449 -19.99 9.02 13.20
N ARG A 450 -19.96 8.94 14.53
CA ARG A 450 -20.59 7.85 15.32
C ARG A 450 -22.10 7.95 15.42
N ALA A 451 -22.69 9.07 15.02
CA ALA A 451 -24.12 9.29 15.12
C ALA A 451 -24.90 8.10 14.51
N PRO A 452 -25.88 7.54 15.25
CA PRO A 452 -26.59 6.35 14.83
C PRO A 452 -27.29 6.57 13.49
N TYR A 453 -27.29 5.53 12.66
CA TYR A 453 -28.09 5.49 11.45
C TYR A 453 -29.58 5.47 11.83
N VAL A 454 -30.34 6.47 11.38
CA VAL A 454 -31.80 6.49 11.49
C VAL A 454 -32.35 6.18 10.10
N PRO A 455 -33.01 5.02 9.89
CA PRO A 455 -33.63 4.71 8.62
C PRO A 455 -34.69 5.77 8.32
N ARG A 456 -34.48 6.59 7.28
CA ARG A 456 -35.55 7.47 6.78
C ARG A 456 -36.61 6.59 6.13
N GLN A 457 -37.77 6.46 6.76
CA GLN A 457 -38.98 6.11 6.04
C GLN A 457 -39.35 7.31 5.17
N GLU A 458 -39.15 7.20 3.86
CA GLU A 458 -39.80 8.14 2.95
C GLU A 458 -41.32 8.00 3.14
N PRO A 459 -42.06 9.10 3.29
CA PRO A 459 -43.51 9.02 3.32
C PRO A 459 -43.97 8.47 1.97
N ALA A 460 -44.68 7.34 1.99
CA ALA A 460 -45.34 6.81 0.81
C ALA A 460 -46.31 7.89 0.29
N LEU A 461 -46.04 8.39 -0.92
CA LEU A 461 -46.90 9.33 -1.64
C LEU A 461 -48.12 8.62 -2.22
#